data_AF-A0A972TLK1-F1
#
_entry.id   AF-A0A972TLK1-F1
#
_cell.length_a   1.000
_cell.length_b   1.000
_cell.length_c   1.000
_cell.angle_alpha   90.00
_cell.angle_beta   90.00
_cell.angle_gamma   90.00
#
_symmetry.space_group_name_H-M   'P 1'
#
loop_
_entity.id
_entity.type
_entity.pdbx_description
1 polymer ?
#
loop_
_entity_poly.entity_id
_entity_poly.type
_entity_poly.pdbx_seq_one_letter_code
_entity_poly.pdbx_strand_id
1 'polypeptide(L)' 'MKRPHHIGVIGAGECLDAAYQLARNIGFEIGKRGWVLICGGLGGVMEGAAKGCSKAASMT' A
#
# COMPACT_ATOMS: atom_id res chain seq x y z
N MET A 1 2.33 -2.98 24.65
CA MET A 1 2.11 -2.28 23.36
C MET A 1 1.63 -3.30 22.34
N LYS A 2 0.56 -3.02 21.58
CA LYS A 2 0.12 -3.91 20.49
C LYS A 2 1.09 -3.78 19.31
N ARG A 3 1.54 -4.92 18.77
CA ARG A 3 2.34 -4.95 17.54
C ARG A 3 1.47 -4.53 16.35
N PRO A 4 1.98 -3.72 15.41
CA PRO A 4 1.24 -3.38 14.20
C PRO A 4 1.02 -4.63 13.35
N HIS A 5 -0.10 -4.69 12.62
CA HIS A 5 -0.32 -5.73 11.63
C HIS A 5 0.57 -5.47 10.40
N HIS A 6 1.08 -6.54 9.79
CA HIS A 6 1.83 -6.48 8.54
C HIS A 6 0.94 -6.99 7.41
N ILE A 7 0.76 -6.19 6.37
CA ILE A 7 -0.13 -6.49 5.25
C ILE A 7 0.68 -6.51 3.95
N GLY A 8 0.65 -7.65 3.26
CA GLY A 8 1.23 -7.79 1.93
C GLY A 8 0.27 -7.29 0.85
N VAL A 9 0.73 -6.41 -0.05
CA VAL A 9 -0.01 -6.04 -1.27
C VAL A 9 0.81 -6.45 -2.49
N ILE A 10 0.23 -7.35 -3.28
CA ILE A 10 0.84 -7.92 -4.49
C ILE A 10 -0.11 -7.70 -5.66
N GLY A 11 0.46 -7.39 -6.83
CA GLY A 11 -0.28 -7.23 -8.07
C GLY A 11 0.64 -6.98 -9.24
N ALA A 12 0.06 -6.66 -10.40
CA ALA A 12 0.83 -6.43 -11.62
C ALA A 12 1.72 -5.19 -11.52
N GLY A 13 2.92 -5.27 -12.13
CA GLY A 13 3.88 -4.17 -12.23
C GLY A 13 3.45 -3.05 -13.19
N GLU A 14 2.46 -3.34 -14.04
CA GLU A 14 1.71 -2.38 -14.85
C GLU A 14 0.23 -2.73 -14.71
N CYS A 15 -0.63 -1.73 -14.52
CA CYS A 15 -2.06 -1.95 -14.34
C CYS A 15 -2.86 -0.76 -14.83
N LEU A 16 -4.16 -0.99 -15.05
CA LEU A 16 -5.10 0.09 -15.36
C LEU A 16 -5.22 1.08 -14.19
N ASP A 17 -5.58 2.32 -14.50
CA ASP A 17 -5.77 3.38 -13.51
C ASP A 17 -6.73 2.98 -12.39
N ALA A 18 -7.80 2.25 -12.70
CA ALA A 18 -8.74 1.78 -11.69
C ALA A 18 -8.08 0.88 -10.63
N ALA A 19 -7.20 -0.02 -11.05
CA ALA A 19 -6.44 -0.88 -10.15
C ALA A 19 -5.39 -0.10 -9.36
N TYR A 20 -4.73 0.87 -10.01
CA TYR A 20 -3.77 1.75 -9.35
C TYR A 20 -4.42 2.59 -8.24
N GLN A 21 -5.56 3.22 -8.53
CA GLN A 21 -6.30 4.02 -7.55
C GLN A 21 -6.86 3.17 -6.41
N LEU A 22 -7.34 1.96 -6.72
CA LEU A 22 -7.75 1.01 -5.69
C LEU A 22 -6.57 0.64 -4.78
N ALA A 23 -5.43 0.28 -5.34
CA ALA A 23 -4.23 -0.06 -4.58
C ALA A 23 -3.78 1.12 -3.69
N ARG A 24 -3.85 2.35 -4.22
CA ARG A 24 -3.56 3.57 -3.48
C ARG A 24 -4.51 3.80 -2.30
N ASN A 25 -5.80 3.54 -2.48
CA ASN A 25 -6.77 3.63 -1.38
C ASN A 25 -6.53 2.56 -0.32
N ILE A 26 -6.19 1.33 -0.73
CA ILE A 26 -5.81 0.24 0.18
C ILE A 26 -4.59 0.65 1.01
N GLY A 27 -3.53 1.14 0.37
CA GLY A 27 -2.32 1.62 1.04
C GLY A 27 -2.62 2.70 2.07
N PHE A 28 -3.45 3.69 1.71
CA PHE A 28 -3.85 4.76 2.63
C PHE A 28 -4.57 4.23 3.88
N GLU A 29 -5.50 3.29 3.72
CA GLU A 29 -6.22 2.70 4.85
C GLU A 29 -5.33 1.80 5.73
N ILE A 30 -4.33 1.12 5.15
CA ILE A 30 -3.30 0.39 5.91
C ILE A 30 -2.53 1.38 6.80
N GLY A 31 -2.01 2.46 6.20
CA GLY A 31 -1.22 3.44 6.94
C GLY A 31 -2.03 4.19 8.00
N LYS A 32 -3.27 4.57 7.69
CA LYS A 32 -4.20 5.23 8.63
C LYS A 32 -4.50 4.39 9.88
N ARG A 33 -4.39 3.06 9.78
CA ARG A 33 -4.56 2.13 10.91
C ARG A 33 -3.27 1.90 11.71
N GLY A 34 -2.17 2.53 11.33
CA GLY A 34 -0.84 2.32 11.93
C GLY A 34 -0.28 0.93 11.64
N TRP A 35 -0.68 0.33 10.51
CA TRP A 35 -0.18 -0.96 10.05
C TRP A 35 1.02 -0.78 9.12
N VAL A 36 1.80 -1.84 8.97
CA VAL A 36 2.95 -1.88 8.05
C VAL A 36 2.50 -2.47 6.72
N LEU A 37 2.73 -1.74 5.64
CA LEU A 37 2.58 -2.27 4.29
C LEU A 37 3.87 -3.00 3.89
N ILE A 38 3.75 -4.16 3.25
CA ILE A 38 4.85 -4.88 2.61
C ILE A 38 4.48 -5.07 1.14
N CYS A 39 5.37 -4.68 0.22
CA CYS A 39 5.16 -4.87 -1.22
C CYS A 39 6.51 -5.13 -1.93
N GLY A 40 6.46 -5.58 -3.18
CA GLY A 40 7.66 -5.91 -3.96
C GLY A 40 8.44 -4.70 -4.50
N GLY A 41 7.97 -3.46 -4.27
CA GLY A 41 8.71 -2.25 -4.63
C GLY A 41 8.80 -1.91 -6.13
N LEU A 42 7.96 -2.53 -6.97
CA LEU A 42 7.89 -2.24 -8.42
C LEU A 42 6.78 -1.23 -8.74
N GLY A 43 6.50 -1.04 -10.04
CA GLY A 43 5.41 -0.20 -10.55
C GLY A 43 4.00 -0.74 -10.31
N GLY A 44 3.00 -0.05 -10.89
CA GLY A 44 1.63 -0.52 -10.95
C GLY A 44 0.98 -0.63 -9.58
N VAL A 45 0.44 -1.80 -9.26
CA VAL A 45 -0.33 -2.03 -8.01
C VAL A 45 0.53 -1.75 -6.76
N MET A 46 1.78 -2.20 -6.75
CA MET A 46 2.66 -2.06 -5.59
C MET A 46 3.04 -0.60 -5.35
N GLU A 47 3.36 0.14 -6.42
CA GLU A 47 3.62 1.57 -6.35
C GLU A 47 2.40 2.34 -5.82
N GLY A 48 1.20 2.03 -6.34
CA GLY A 48 -0.05 2.62 -5.88
C GLY A 48 -0.23 2.46 -4.38
N ALA A 49 -0.10 1.22 -3.89
CA ALA A 49 -0.19 0.90 -2.47
C ALA A 49 0.87 1.63 -1.61
N ALA A 50 2.13 1.64 -2.03
CA ALA A 50 3.20 2.34 -1.33
C ALA A 50 2.90 3.84 -1.21
N LYS A 51 2.54 4.51 -2.31
CA LYS A 51 2.16 5.94 -2.30
C LYS A 51 0.97 6.23 -1.40
N GLY A 52 -0.01 5.32 -1.37
CA GLY A 52 -1.16 5.41 -0.46
C GLY A 52 -0.74 5.40 0.99
N CYS A 53 0.08 4.41 1.38
CA CYS A 53 0.53 4.23 2.76
C CYS A 53 1.41 5.39 3.24
N SER A 54 2.36 5.84 2.42
CA SER A 54 3.23 6.98 2.76
C SER A 54 2.44 8.27 2.99
N LYS A 55 1.32 8.47 2.27
CA LYS A 55 0.44 9.65 2.48
C LYS A 55 -0.20 9.67 3.87
N ALA A 56 -0.36 8.51 4.50
CA ALA A 56 -0.89 8.40 5.87
C ALA A 56 0.20 8.51 6.96
N ALA A 57 1.43 8.90 6.59
CA ALA A 57 2.59 8.99 7.49
C ALA A 57 2.94 7.67 8.22
N SER A 58 2.59 6.53 7.61
CA SER A 58 2.94 5.20 8.12
C SER A 58 4.11 4.59 7.33
N MET A 59 4.71 3.55 7.91
CA MET A 59 5.83 2.84 7.31
C MET A 59 5.37 1.92 6.18
N THR A 60 6.18 1.93 5.11
CA THR A 60 6.18 1.00 3.98
C THR A 60 7.46 0.21 3.96
#